data_AF-A0A2K8MJU9-F1
#
_entry.id   AF-A0A2K8MJU9-F1
#
_cell.length_a   1.000
_cell.length_b   1.000
_cell.length_c   1.000
_cell.angle_alpha   90.00
_cell.angle_beta   90.00
_cell.angle_gamma   90.00
#
_symmetry.space_group_name_H-M   'P 1'
#
loop_
_entity.id
_entity.type
_entity.pdbx_description
1 polymer ?
#
loop_
_entity_poly.entity_id
_entity_poly.type
_entity_poly.pdbx_seq_one_letter_code
_entity_poly.pdbx_strand_id
1 'polypeptide(L)' 'MGWKTAHIGKEGDQFAVSGVRVWQQEWRWLGGKTVMLPNPLEPVETQSFMICEVGTPNRPIRFAASKLGSGLWSFYVPD' A
#
# COMPACT_ATOMS: atom_id res chain seq x y z
N MET A 1 15.56 -6.33 2.77
CA MET A 1 14.10 -6.44 2.52
C MET A 1 13.48 -5.11 2.91
N GLY A 2 13.53 -4.14 2.00
CA GLY A 2 13.04 -2.79 2.24
C GLY A 2 11.62 -2.61 1.72
N TRP A 3 11.02 -1.49 2.08
CA TRP A 3 9.81 -0.98 1.44
C TRP A 3 10.16 0.31 0.73
N LYS A 4 9.65 0.50 -0.49
CA LYS A 4 9.82 1.74 -1.24
C LYS A 4 8.50 2.42 -1.48
N THR A 5 8.48 3.74 -1.39
CA THR A 5 7.31 4.55 -1.71
C THR A 5 6.93 4.29 -3.15
N ALA A 6 5.70 3.80 -3.36
CA ALA A 6 5.20 3.47 -4.69
C ALA A 6 4.27 4.56 -5.21
N HIS A 7 3.38 5.08 -4.36
CA HIS A 7 2.38 6.06 -4.77
C HIS A 7 1.74 6.79 -3.59
N ILE A 8 1.23 7.99 -3.85
CA ILE A 8 0.34 8.74 -2.97
C ILE A 8 -0.80 9.26 -3.83
N GLY A 9 -2.03 8.97 -3.44
CA GLY A 9 -3.17 9.32 -4.27
C GLY A 9 -4.50 9.20 -3.57
N LYS A 10 -5.58 9.42 -4.31
CA LYS A 10 -6.93 9.33 -3.78
C LYS A 10 -7.42 7.89 -3.86
N GLU A 11 -8.38 7.59 -3.01
CA GLU A 11 -9.15 6.35 -3.13
C GLU A 11 -9.81 6.26 -4.52
N GLY A 12 -9.71 5.10 -5.16
CA GLY A 12 -10.28 4.85 -6.48
C GLY A 12 -9.48 5.43 -7.66
N ASP A 13 -8.26 5.92 -7.44
CA ASP A 13 -7.42 6.39 -8.53
C ASP A 13 -6.89 5.25 -9.43
N GLN A 14 -6.02 5.60 -10.38
CA GLN A 14 -5.49 4.65 -11.37
C GLN A 14 -4.20 3.95 -10.91
N PHE A 15 -3.87 3.98 -9.62
CA PHE A 15 -2.65 3.33 -9.14
C PHE A 15 -2.63 1.83 -9.46
N ALA A 16 -1.54 1.40 -10.08
CA ALA A 16 -1.33 0.02 -10.47
C ALA A 16 0.05 -0.46 -10.04
N VAL A 17 0.11 -1.68 -9.51
CA VAL A 17 1.35 -2.37 -9.18
C VAL A 17 1.49 -3.54 -10.12
N SER A 18 2.61 -3.63 -10.85
CA SER A 18 2.85 -4.69 -11.84
C SER A 18 1.70 -4.86 -12.86
N GLY A 19 1.08 -3.75 -13.28
CA GLY A 19 -0.05 -3.74 -14.21
C GLY A 19 -1.43 -4.03 -13.60
N VAL A 20 -1.51 -4.35 -12.31
CA VAL A 20 -2.79 -4.60 -11.61
C VAL A 20 -3.24 -3.35 -10.88
N ARG A 21 -4.42 -2.84 -11.25
CA ARG A 21 -5.06 -1.67 -10.60
C ARG A 21 -5.55 -2.04 -9.21
N VAL A 22 -4.85 -1.60 -8.17
CA VAL A 22 -5.09 -2.08 -6.81
C VAL A 22 -6.49 -1.75 -6.32
N TRP A 23 -7.01 -0.57 -6.66
CA TRP A 23 -8.36 -0.13 -6.29
C TRP A 23 -9.50 -0.91 -6.95
N GLN A 24 -9.21 -1.61 -8.06
CA GLN A 24 -10.19 -2.44 -8.78
C GLN A 24 -10.11 -3.91 -8.36
N GLN A 25 -9.39 -4.21 -7.30
CA GLN A 25 -9.20 -5.56 -6.78
C GLN A 25 -9.68 -5.63 -5.34
N GLU A 26 -10.03 -6.83 -4.90
CA GLU A 26 -10.27 -7.09 -3.50
C GLU A 26 -8.94 -7.09 -2.73
N TRP A 27 -8.83 -6.24 -1.71
CA TRP A 27 -7.66 -6.17 -0.85
C TRP A 27 -7.78 -7.21 0.24
N ARG A 28 -6.80 -8.11 0.31
CA ARG A 28 -6.71 -9.12 1.36
C ARG A 28 -5.65 -8.72 2.35
N TRP A 29 -6.04 -8.49 3.60
CA TRP A 29 -5.07 -8.19 4.65
C TRP A 29 -4.28 -9.46 5.00
N LEU A 30 -2.96 -9.40 4.86
CA LEU A 30 -2.07 -10.54 5.08
C LEU A 30 -1.97 -10.88 6.57
N GLY A 31 -2.97 -11.60 7.09
CA GLY A 31 -2.99 -12.12 8.46
C GLY A 31 -2.89 -11.04 9.53
N GLY A 32 -3.47 -9.86 9.31
CA GLY A 32 -3.42 -8.76 10.28
C GLY A 32 -2.07 -8.05 10.36
N LYS A 33 -1.10 -8.38 9.48
CA LYS A 33 0.25 -7.84 9.55
C LYS A 33 0.29 -6.36 9.15
N THR A 34 1.08 -5.60 9.89
CA THR A 34 1.39 -4.21 9.58
C THR A 34 2.89 -3.99 9.51
N VAL A 35 3.30 -2.87 8.92
CA VAL A 35 4.68 -2.39 8.91
C VAL A 35 4.71 -0.90 9.25
N MET A 36 5.67 -0.50 10.07
CA MET A 36 5.93 0.91 10.38
C MET A 36 6.81 1.50 9.27
N LEU A 37 6.29 2.50 8.56
CA LEU A 37 7.02 3.18 7.47
C LEU A 37 6.90 4.70 7.62
N PRO A 38 7.85 5.47 7.06
CA PRO A 38 7.77 6.92 7.05
C PRO A 38 6.46 7.40 6.42
N ASN A 39 5.86 8.43 7.01
CA ASN A 39 4.79 9.16 6.36
C ASN A 39 5.41 9.91 5.16
N PRO A 40 4.99 9.64 3.92
CA PRO A 40 5.64 10.27 2.78
C PRO A 40 5.38 11.78 2.67
N LEU A 41 4.40 12.31 3.40
CA LEU A 41 4.18 13.77 3.52
C LEU A 41 5.04 14.39 4.63
N GLU A 42 5.34 13.63 5.68
CA GLU A 42 6.14 14.06 6.84
C GLU A 42 7.16 12.97 7.19
N PRO A 43 8.29 12.84 6.46
CA PRO A 43 9.17 11.67 6.56
C PRO A 43 9.84 11.45 7.91
N VAL A 44 9.82 12.46 8.79
CA VAL A 44 10.31 12.38 10.17
C VAL A 44 9.36 11.54 11.04
N GLU A 45 8.08 11.46 10.67
CA GLU A 45 7.08 10.65 11.35
C GLU A 45 6.94 9.28 10.68
N THR A 46 6.71 8.25 11.48
CA THR A 46 6.35 6.92 10.99
C THR A 46 4.91 6.60 11.33
N GLN A 47 4.23 5.92 10.43
CA GLN A 47 2.87 5.42 10.65
C GLN A 47 2.76 3.93 10.33
N SER A 48 1.73 3.28 10.86
CA SER A 48 1.43 1.89 10.60
C SER A 48 0.73 1.73 9.25
N PHE A 49 1.25 0.84 8.41
CA PHE A 49 0.66 0.46 7.13
C PHE A 49 0.21 -1.00 7.18
N MET A 50 -0.98 -1.28 6.65
CA MET A 50 -1.47 -2.64 6.49
C MET A 50 -0.76 -3.29 5.31
N ILE A 51 -0.28 -4.53 5.49
CA ILE A 51 0.27 -5.31 4.38
C ILE A 51 -0.89 -6.02 3.67
N CYS A 52 -1.18 -5.59 2.46
CA CYS A 52 -2.28 -6.08 1.65
C CYS A 52 -1.78 -6.90 0.46
N GLU A 53 -2.61 -7.85 0.04
CA GLU A 53 -2.44 -8.65 -1.17
C GLU A 53 -3.63 -8.46 -2.11
N VAL A 54 -3.36 -8.24 -3.39
CA VAL A 54 -4.36 -8.24 -4.47
C VAL A 54 -4.00 -9.28 -5.53
N GLY A 55 -4.94 -9.58 -6.43
CA GLY A 55 -4.76 -10.57 -7.50
C GLY A 55 -5.05 -12.01 -7.03
N THR A 56 -4.54 -12.98 -7.78
CA THR A 56 -4.85 -14.40 -7.51
C THR A 56 -4.07 -14.93 -6.30
N PRO A 57 -4.58 -15.95 -5.57
CA PRO A 57 -3.84 -16.59 -4.48
C PRO A 57 -2.50 -17.19 -4.88
N ASN A 58 -2.36 -17.62 -6.14
CA ASN A 58 -1.13 -18.25 -6.63
C ASN A 58 -0.03 -17.25 -7.00
N ARG A 59 -0.40 -16.01 -7.30
CA ARG A 59 0.52 -14.91 -7.61
C ARG A 59 0.01 -13.60 -7.02
N PRO A 60 -0.01 -13.45 -5.69
CA PRO A 60 -0.49 -12.24 -5.07
C PRO A 60 0.52 -11.11 -5.25
N ILE A 61 0.01 -9.90 -5.46
CA ILE A 61 0.81 -8.68 -5.45
C ILE A 61 0.70 -8.07 -4.06
N ARG A 62 1.84 -7.87 -3.42
CA ARG A 62 1.94 -7.30 -2.08
C ARG A 62 2.24 -5.80 -2.13
N PHE A 63 1.55 -5.05 -1.30
CA PHE A 63 1.84 -3.65 -1.03
C PHE A 63 1.46 -3.32 0.41
N ALA A 64 2.05 -2.26 0.97
CA ALA A 64 1.62 -1.69 2.22
C ALA A 64 0.79 -0.44 1.94
N ALA A 65 -0.37 -0.32 2.60
CA ALA A 65 -1.28 0.80 2.40
C ALA A 65 -1.75 1.40 3.73
N SER A 66 -1.86 2.73 3.78
CA SER A 66 -2.44 3.45 4.91
C SER A 66 -3.10 4.73 4.44
N LYS A 67 -4.15 5.15 5.15
CA LYS A 67 -4.87 6.39 4.88
C LYS A 67 -4.17 7.55 5.58
N LEU A 68 -3.90 8.61 4.83
CA LEU A 68 -3.35 9.87 5.33
C LEU A 68 -4.50 10.80 5.77
N GLY A 69 -4.20 11.75 6.67
CA GLY A 69 -5.19 12.65 7.26
C GLY A 69 -5.97 13.52 6.25
N SER A 70 -5.43 13.77 5.06
CA SER A 70 -6.07 14.57 4.00
C SER A 70 -7.02 13.79 3.08
N GLY A 71 -7.37 12.54 3.43
CA GLY A 71 -8.16 11.65 2.58
C GLY A 71 -7.36 11.04 1.42
N LEU A 72 -6.04 11.22 1.45
CA LEU A 72 -5.10 10.53 0.57
C LEU A 72 -4.78 9.14 1.12
N TRP A 73 -4.24 8.30 0.26
CA TRP A 73 -3.70 6.99 0.56
C TRP A 73 -2.24 6.96 0.15
N SER A 74 -1.42 6.36 1.00
CA SER A 74 -0.01 6.10 0.71
C SER A 74 0.20 4.61 0.48
N PHE A 75 1.02 4.31 -0.53
CA PHE A 75 1.35 2.96 -0.95
C PHE A 75 2.85 2.75 -0.96
N TYR A 76 3.26 1.61 -0.43
CA TYR A 76 4.62 1.10 -0.53
C TYR A 76 4.61 -0.28 -1.17
N VAL A 77 5.65 -0.61 -1.92
CA VAL A 77 5.87 -1.96 -2.43
C VAL A 77 7.14 -2.55 -1.82
N PRO A 78 7.23 -3.88 -1.65
CA PRO A 78 8.48 -4.52 -1.27
C PRO A 78 9.57 -4.21 -2.31
N ASP A 79 10.80 -4.00 -1.83
CA ASP A 79 11.98 -3.90 -2.69
C ASP A 79 12.53 -5.28 -3.10
#